data_AF-A0A0B8NQP1-F1
#
_entry.id   AF-A0A0B8NQP1-F1
#
_cell.length_a   1.000
_cell.length_b   1.000
_cell.length_c   1.000
_cell.angle_alpha   90.00
_cell.angle_beta   90.00
_cell.angle_gamma   90.00
#
_symmetry.space_group_name_H-M   'P 1'
#
loop_
_entity.id
_entity.type
_entity.pdbx_description
1 polymer ?
#
loop_
_entity_poly.entity_id
_entity_poly.type
_entity_poly.pdbx_seq_one_letter_code
_entity_poly.pdbx_strand_id
1 'polypeptide(L)' 'MAKAKKKMSRRTELRLGREIQEQYDRGASWTVIAVDFDLSKSMVQRLARTYREDCDRRAHQDQMTLFR' A
#
# COMPACT_ATOMS: atom_id res chain seq x y z
N MET A 1 8.76 2.44 -29.74
CA MET A 1 9.24 1.59 -28.62
C MET A 1 8.34 1.81 -27.41
N ALA A 2 7.35 0.95 -27.18
CA ALA A 2 6.49 1.04 -26.00
C ALA A 2 7.29 0.52 -24.79
N LYS A 3 7.84 1.41 -23.97
CA LYS A 3 8.37 1.04 -22.65
C LYS A 3 7.18 0.54 -21.84
N ALA A 4 6.95 -0.76 -21.79
CA ALA A 4 6.06 -1.37 -20.83
C ALA A 4 6.50 -0.86 -19.46
N LYS A 5 5.68 -0.02 -18.82
CA LYS A 5 5.89 0.40 -17.44
C LYS A 5 5.99 -0.90 -16.64
N LYS A 6 7.20 -1.31 -16.26
CA LYS A 6 7.42 -2.52 -15.48
C LYS A 6 6.48 -2.44 -14.29
N LYS A 7 5.50 -3.34 -14.21
CA LYS A 7 4.63 -3.43 -13.04
C LYS A 7 5.56 -3.60 -11.85
N MET A 8 5.38 -2.76 -10.83
CA MET A 8 6.12 -2.93 -9.58
C MET A 8 5.91 -4.35 -9.07
N SER A 9 6.94 -4.92 -8.48
CA SER A 9 6.79 -6.20 -7.80
C SER A 9 5.83 -6.03 -6.62
N ARG A 10 4.97 -7.03 -6.36
CA ARG A 10 4.00 -7.02 -5.26
C ARG A 10 4.66 -6.69 -3.91
N ARG A 11 5.90 -7.15 -3.68
CA ARG A 11 6.67 -6.86 -2.46
C ARG A 11 6.98 -5.36 -2.33
N THR A 12 7.28 -4.70 -3.45
CA THR A 12 7.52 -3.25 -3.50
C THR A 12 6.22 -2.48 -3.28
N GLU A 13 5.11 -2.93 -3.90
CA GLU A 13 3.80 -2.30 -3.69
C GLU A 13 3.36 -2.38 -2.22
N LEU A 14 3.55 -3.52 -1.56
CA LEU A 14 3.20 -3.67 -0.13
C LEU A 14 4.11 -2.85 0.79
N ARG A 15 5.41 -2.76 0.47
CA ARG A 15 6.35 -1.92 1.24
C ARG A 15 5.96 -0.44 1.13
N LEU A 16 5.74 0.06 -0.09
CA LEU A 16 5.31 1.44 -0.31
C LEU A 16 3.95 1.69 0.34
N GLY A 17 2.99 0.77 0.17
CA GLY A 17 1.66 0.88 0.77
C GLY A 17 1.71 1.00 2.30
N ARG A 18 2.63 0.28 2.96
CA ARG A 18 2.91 0.43 4.39
C ARG A 18 3.42 1.84 4.72
N GLU A 19 4.48 2.29 4.06
CA GLU A 19 5.09 3.60 4.34
C GLU A 19 4.11 4.76 4.10
N ILE A 20 3.29 4.66 3.03
CA ILE A 20 2.22 5.60 2.72
C ILE A 20 1.15 5.60 3.82
N GLN A 21 0.71 4.41 4.26
CA GLN A 21 -0.28 4.27 5.33
C GLN A 21 0.25 4.86 6.64
N GLU A 22 1.52 4.62 6.99
CA GLU A 22 2.17 5.20 8.18
C GLU A 22 2.20 6.74 8.14
N GLN A 23 2.46 7.35 6.98
CA GLN A 23 2.41 8.81 6.86
C GLN A 23 0.97 9.34 6.98
N TYR A 24 0.00 8.64 6.38
CA TYR A 24 -1.40 9.00 6.50
C TYR A 24 -1.89 8.92 7.94
N ASP A 25 -1.53 7.86 8.67
CA ASP A 25 -1.90 7.65 10.07
C ASP A 25 -1.24 8.69 11.01
N ARG A 26 -0.10 9.27 10.61
CA ARG A 26 0.52 10.45 11.26
C ARG A 26 -0.18 11.77 10.96
N GLY A 27 -1.23 11.76 10.13
CA GLY A 27 -2.01 12.93 9.76
C GLY A 27 -1.56 13.64 8.48
N ALA A 28 -0.63 13.08 7.70
CA ALA A 28 -0.24 13.66 6.43
C ALA A 28 -1.38 13.57 5.41
N SER A 29 -1.60 14.65 4.65
CA SER A 29 -2.62 14.64 3.60
C SER A 29 -2.16 13.81 2.40
N TRP A 30 -3.11 13.17 1.70
CA TRP A 30 -2.82 12.41 0.47
C TRP A 30 -2.06 13.21 -0.59
N THR A 31 -2.22 14.53 -0.62
CA THR A 31 -1.52 15.40 -1.57
C THR A 31 -0.04 15.54 -1.21
N VAL A 32 0.27 15.70 0.09
CA VAL A 32 1.66 15.76 0.57
C VAL A 32 2.34 14.43 0.34
N ILE A 33 1.69 13.33 0.70
CA ILE A 33 2.22 11.97 0.49
C ILE A 33 2.46 11.70 -1.01
N ALA A 34 1.56 12.12 -1.89
CA ALA A 34 1.75 11.99 -3.33
C ALA A 34 3.03 12.68 -3.83
N VAL A 35 3.32 13.88 -3.29
CA VAL A 35 4.55 14.62 -3.60
C VAL A 35 5.78 13.93 -3.03
N ASP A 36 5.74 13.50 -1.77
CA ASP A 36 6.89 12.85 -1.10
C ASP A 36 7.33 11.55 -1.79
N PHE A 37 6.39 10.82 -2.38
CA PHE A 37 6.67 9.57 -3.09
C PHE A 37 6.83 9.75 -4.61
N ASP A 38 6.68 10.97 -5.15
CA ASP A 38 6.66 11.25 -6.60
C ASP A 38 5.65 10.38 -7.37
N LEU A 39 4.45 10.24 -6.81
CA LEU A 39 3.38 9.40 -7.35
C LEU A 39 2.09 10.18 -7.51
N SER A 40 1.22 9.74 -8.43
CA SER A 40 -0.13 10.31 -8.50
C SER A 40 -0.92 9.97 -7.23
N LYS A 41 -1.78 10.90 -6.80
CA LYS A 41 -2.69 10.70 -5.65
C LYS A 41 -3.49 9.40 -5.74
N SER A 42 -3.95 9.05 -6.94
CA SER A 42 -4.65 7.79 -7.21
C SER A 42 -3.78 6.55 -6.96
N MET A 43 -2.49 6.63 -7.26
CA MET A 43 -1.54 5.53 -7.06
C MET A 43 -1.22 5.35 -5.57
N VAL A 44 -0.92 6.42 -4.83
CA VAL A 44 -0.67 6.32 -3.38
C VAL A 44 -1.90 5.79 -2.63
N GLN A 45 -3.10 6.26 -2.97
CA GLN A 45 -4.35 5.71 -2.40
C GLN A 45 -4.53 4.22 -2.71
N ARG A 46 -4.22 3.79 -3.95
CA ARG A 46 -4.28 2.38 -4.34
C ARG A 46 -3.29 1.53 -3.54
N LEU A 47 -2.05 1.99 -3.39
CA LEU A 47 -1.01 1.28 -2.65
C LEU A 47 -1.38 1.13 -1.16
N ALA A 48 -1.87 2.20 -0.54
CA ALA A 48 -2.35 2.17 0.84
C ALA A 48 -3.52 1.20 1.03
N ARG A 49 -4.44 1.14 0.05
CA ARG A 49 -5.55 0.18 0.07
C ARG A 49 -5.07 -1.27 -0.07
N THR A 50 -4.19 -1.55 -1.04
CA THR A 50 -3.62 -2.89 -1.24
C THR A 50 -2.89 -3.38 0.00
N TYR A 51 -2.19 -2.49 0.71
CA TYR A 51 -1.56 -2.83 1.98
C TYR A 51 -2.59 -3.21 3.06
N ARG A 52 -3.66 -2.41 3.22
CA ARG A 52 -4.74 -2.72 4.17
C ARG A 52 -5.44 -4.05 3.87
N GLU A 53 -5.75 -4.32 2.61
CA GLU A 53 -6.34 -5.58 2.18
C GLU A 53 -5.42 -6.79 2.46
N ASP A 54 -4.09 -6.63 2.31
CA ASP A 54 -3.12 -7.68 2.66
C ASP A 54 -3.03 -7.89 4.19
N CYS A 55 -3.08 -6.81 4.98
CA CYS A 55 -3.15 -6.89 6.44
C CYS A 55 -4.44 -7.58 6.93
N ASP A 56 -5.60 -7.18 6.42
CA ASP A 56 -6.88 -7.80 6.76
C ASP A 56 -6.88 -9.29 6.40
N ARG A 57 -6.36 -9.65 5.22
CA ARG A 57 -6.23 -11.04 4.80
C ARG A 57 -5.35 -11.86 5.75
N ARG A 58 -4.23 -11.30 6.23
CA ARG A 58 -3.35 -11.97 7.20
C ARG A 58 -4.03 -12.11 8.55
N ALA A 59 -4.67 -11.05 9.05
CA ALA A 59 -5.43 -11.10 10.30
C ALA A 59 -6.54 -12.15 10.25
N HIS A 60 -7.25 -12.26 9.14
CA HIS A 60 -8.24 -13.32 8.93
C HIS A 60 -7.64 -14.73 8.89
N GLN A 61 -6.44 -14.90 8.31
CA GLN A 61 -5.74 -16.20 8.35
C GLN A 61 -5.30 -16.58 9.76
N ASP A 62 -4.74 -15.63 10.53
CA ASP A 62 -4.34 -15.84 11.92
C ASP A 62 -5.54 -16.13 12.84
N GLN A 63 -6.69 -15.51 12.58
CA GLN A 63 -7.92 -15.86 13.31
C GLN A 63 -8.38 -17.28 13.03
N MET A 64 -8.26 -17.78 11.80
CA MET A 64 -8.65 -19.16 11.47
C MET A 64 -7.71 -20.22 12.06
N THR A 65 -6.44 -19.90 12.29
CA THR A 65 -5.48 -20.83 12.90
C THR A 65 -5.62 -20.90 14.42
N LEU A 66 -6.16 -19.86 15.08
CA LEU A 66 -6.37 -19.82 16.53
C LEU A 66 -7.57 -20.67 17.03
N PHE A 67 -8.48 -21.09 16.14
CA PHE A 67 -9.62 -21.97 16.48
C PHE A 67 -9.39 -23.44 16.10
N ARG A 68 -8.14 -23.88 15.91
CA ARG A 68 -7.80 -25.26 15.56
C ARG A 68 -7.15 -26.02 16.71
#